data_AF-A0A4Y9ZYF0-F1
#
_entry.id   AF-A0A4Y9ZYF0-F1
#
_cell.length_a   1.000
_cell.length_b   1.000
_cell.length_c   1.000
_cell.angle_alpha   90.00
_cell.angle_beta   90.00
_cell.angle_gamma   90.00
#
_symmetry.space_group_name_H-M   'P 1'
#
loop_
_entity.id
_entity.type
_entity.pdbx_description
1 polymer ?
#
loop_
_entity_poly.entity_id
_entity_poly.type
_entity_poly.pdbx_seq_one_letter_code
_entity_poly.pdbx_strand_id
1 'polypeptide(L)'
;MEINGSRNKPLSFTSRFFASIAGSKHVKPPSSVDTLAKETLLALTGDADGGLREEHARLMDCSPGYSFYFLSYLDRHRRLLAAKPVLIQESVAEDPWRVLVAVMLLNKTAGRHAIPVFWSIMERWPSAEAMADADVAELVECIPPAGTAG
;
A
#
# COMPACT_ATOMS: atom_id res chain seq x y z
N MET A 1 54.29 10.96 1.86
CA MET A 1 53.25 11.02 0.81
C MET A 1 52.74 9.61 0.62
N GLU A 2 51.43 9.48 0.57
CA GLU A 2 50.59 8.27 0.62
C GLU A 2 51.04 7.17 -0.38
N ILE A 3 50.73 5.87 -0.22
CA ILE A 3 49.39 5.29 -0.32
C ILE A 3 49.38 3.83 0.16
N ASN A 4 48.45 3.54 1.07
CA ASN A 4 48.10 2.22 1.60
C ASN A 4 47.32 1.43 0.52
N GLY A 5 47.88 0.30 0.05
CA GLY A 5 47.24 -0.59 -0.93
C GLY A 5 46.06 -1.35 -0.32
N SER A 6 44.87 -0.94 -0.73
CA SER A 6 43.57 -1.33 -0.18
C SER A 6 43.26 -2.83 -0.34
N ARG A 7 42.74 -3.41 0.76
CA ARG A 7 42.17 -4.76 0.85
C ARG A 7 40.98 -4.90 -0.10
N ASN A 8 40.95 -6.01 -0.83
CA ASN A 8 39.81 -6.48 -1.60
C ASN A 8 38.60 -6.66 -0.65
N LYS A 9 37.61 -5.77 -0.72
CA LYS A 9 36.31 -5.96 -0.05
C LYS A 9 35.38 -6.68 -1.03
N PRO A 10 34.72 -7.80 -0.66
CA PRO A 10 33.68 -8.36 -1.49
C PRO A 10 32.54 -7.35 -1.58
N LEU A 11 32.09 -7.09 -2.82
CA LEU A 11 30.93 -6.27 -3.13
C LEU A 11 29.72 -6.86 -2.39
N SER A 12 29.26 -6.15 -1.37
CA SER A 12 27.99 -6.43 -0.70
C SER A 12 26.87 -6.19 -1.70
N PHE A 13 26.37 -7.26 -2.31
CA PHE A 13 25.15 -7.21 -3.10
C PHE A 13 23.98 -7.26 -2.12
N THR A 14 23.67 -6.11 -1.51
CA THR A 14 22.41 -5.92 -0.79
C THR A 14 21.27 -5.86 -1.80
N SER A 15 20.89 -7.06 -2.23
CA SER A 15 19.69 -7.32 -3.02
C SER A 15 18.47 -6.85 -2.23
N ARG A 16 17.84 -5.74 -2.68
CA ARG A 16 16.55 -5.25 -2.17
C ARG A 16 15.38 -6.20 -2.49
N PHE A 17 15.64 -7.40 -3.01
CA PHE A 17 14.60 -8.38 -3.31
C PHE A 17 13.95 -8.96 -2.05
N PHE A 18 14.62 -8.90 -0.89
CA PHE A 18 14.07 -9.42 0.36
C PHE A 18 13.62 -8.27 1.26
N ALA A 19 12.40 -7.77 1.02
CA ALA A 19 11.72 -6.99 2.04
C ALA A 19 11.46 -7.91 3.25
N SER A 20 12.01 -7.54 4.41
CA SER A 20 11.83 -8.27 5.66
C SER A 20 10.36 -8.22 6.05
N ILE A 21 9.70 -9.38 6.05
CA ILE A 21 8.39 -9.54 6.67
C ILE A 21 8.62 -9.46 8.18
N ALA A 22 8.38 -8.29 8.75
CA ALA A 22 8.35 -8.09 10.18
C ALA A 22 7.13 -8.84 10.75
N GLY A 23 7.35 -10.09 11.18
CA GLY A 23 6.34 -10.87 11.88
C GLY A 23 6.50 -12.38 11.73
N SER A 24 7.16 -12.99 12.71
CA SER A 24 7.01 -14.40 13.13
C SER A 24 7.80 -15.50 12.42
N LYS A 25 8.66 -16.12 13.24
CA LYS A 25 9.37 -17.41 13.15
C LYS A 25 10.48 -17.51 12.11
N HIS A 26 11.58 -18.11 12.56
CA HIS A 26 12.86 -18.22 11.88
C HIS A 26 12.73 -19.11 10.62
N VAL A 27 12.17 -18.58 9.54
CA VAL A 27 12.11 -19.26 8.24
C VAL A 27 13.49 -19.13 7.60
N LYS A 28 14.16 -20.26 7.32
CA LYS A 28 15.42 -20.27 6.58
C LYS A 28 15.19 -19.54 5.25
N PRO A 29 16.12 -18.67 4.81
CA PRO A 29 15.98 -18.04 3.51
C PRO A 29 15.85 -19.14 2.44
N PRO A 30 14.88 -19.03 1.52
CA PRO A 30 14.67 -20.04 0.50
C PRO A 30 15.97 -20.21 -0.30
N SER A 31 16.43 -21.44 -0.42
CA SER A 31 17.71 -21.77 -1.06
C SER A 31 17.69 -21.53 -2.58
N SER A 32 16.51 -21.39 -3.20
CA SER A 32 16.30 -21.09 -4.61
C SER A 32 15.02 -20.27 -4.84
N VAL A 33 14.99 -19.53 -5.96
CA VAL A 33 13.81 -18.80 -6.47
C VAL A 33 12.61 -19.74 -6.65
N ASP A 34 12.85 -20.99 -7.05
CA ASP A 34 11.80 -21.98 -7.24
C ASP A 34 11.16 -22.40 -5.92
N THR A 35 11.96 -22.55 -4.86
CA THR A 35 11.47 -22.85 -3.52
C THR A 35 10.58 -21.72 -3.01
N LEU A 36 11.03 -20.47 -3.16
CA LEU A 36 10.25 -19.30 -2.79
C LEU A 36 8.93 -19.20 -3.58
N ALA A 37 8.95 -19.49 -4.89
CA ALA A 37 7.77 -19.45 -5.73
C ALA A 37 6.73 -20.50 -5.29
N LYS A 38 7.17 -21.73 -4.98
CA LYS A 38 6.31 -22.81 -4.49
C LYS A 38 5.72 -22.50 -3.11
N GLU A 39 6.53 -22.01 -2.18
CA GLU A 39 6.06 -21.56 -0.86
C GLU A 39 5.04 -20.41 -0.98
N THR A 40 5.31 -19.45 -1.86
CA THR A 40 4.40 -18.32 -2.11
C THR A 40 3.09 -18.78 -2.73
N LEU A 41 3.13 -19.72 -3.66
CA LEU A 41 1.93 -20.31 -4.28
C LEU A 41 1.08 -20.99 -3.21
N LEU A 42 1.67 -21.84 -2.37
CA LEU A 42 0.97 -22.52 -1.28
C LEU A 42 0.30 -21.53 -0.31
N ALA A 43 1.02 -20.46 0.06
CA ALA A 43 0.50 -19.42 0.95
C ALA A 43 -0.66 -18.63 0.35
N LEU A 44 -0.68 -18.41 -0.97
CA LEU A 44 -1.72 -17.65 -1.67
C LEU A 44 -2.98 -18.48 -1.95
N THR A 45 -2.84 -19.76 -2.26
CA THR A 45 -3.96 -20.59 -2.68
C THR A 45 -4.75 -21.19 -1.52
N GLY A 46 -4.18 -21.32 -0.31
CA GLY A 46 -4.87 -21.92 0.83
C GLY A 46 -5.56 -23.25 0.47
N ASP A 47 -6.85 -23.38 0.85
CA ASP A 47 -7.76 -24.49 0.47
C ASP A 47 -8.52 -24.25 -0.86
N ALA A 48 -8.30 -23.12 -1.53
CA ALA A 48 -9.04 -22.74 -2.72
C ALA A 48 -8.42 -23.30 -4.02
N ASP A 49 -9.33 -23.84 -4.84
CA ASP A 49 -9.21 -24.25 -6.24
C ASP A 49 -7.90 -24.96 -6.66
N GLY A 50 -7.89 -26.28 -6.49
CA GLY A 50 -6.75 -27.15 -6.79
C GLY A 50 -6.23 -27.03 -8.23
N GLY A 51 -7.10 -26.71 -9.19
CA GLY A 51 -6.73 -26.62 -10.60
C GLY A 51 -5.73 -25.50 -10.91
N LEU A 52 -5.92 -24.31 -10.31
CA LEU A 52 -5.03 -23.18 -10.54
C LEU A 52 -3.66 -23.43 -9.90
N ARG A 53 -3.65 -23.99 -8.69
CA ARG A 53 -2.43 -24.36 -7.97
C ARG A 53 -1.61 -25.39 -8.73
N GLU A 54 -2.27 -26.43 -9.23
CA GLU A 54 -1.62 -27.50 -9.99
C GLU A 54 -1.01 -26.97 -11.29
N GLU A 55 -1.71 -26.08 -12.01
CA GLU A 55 -1.16 -25.51 -13.24
C GLU A 55 0.05 -24.59 -12.97
N HIS A 56 -0.01 -23.75 -11.93
CA HIS A 56 1.15 -22.95 -11.52
C HIS A 56 2.33 -23.81 -11.08
N ALA A 57 2.08 -24.89 -10.32
CA ALA A 57 3.12 -25.82 -9.91
C ALA A 57 3.74 -26.53 -11.12
N ARG A 58 2.91 -26.97 -12.07
CA ARG A 58 3.36 -27.59 -13.33
C ARG A 58 4.24 -26.63 -14.12
N LEU A 59 3.83 -25.38 -14.28
CA LEU A 59 4.59 -24.35 -15.00
C LEU A 59 5.92 -24.02 -14.31
N MET A 60 5.98 -24.04 -12.97
CA MET A 60 7.24 -23.88 -12.22
C MET A 60 8.21 -25.05 -12.47
N ASP A 61 7.71 -26.25 -12.72
CA ASP A 61 8.55 -27.43 -12.98
C ASP A 61 8.96 -27.58 -14.45
N CYS A 62 8.08 -27.21 -15.40
CA CYS A 62 8.30 -27.44 -16.82
C CYS A 62 8.78 -26.22 -17.62
N SER A 63 8.69 -25.01 -17.07
CA SER A 63 9.05 -23.77 -17.77
C SER A 63 10.18 -23.02 -17.05
N PRO A 64 11.40 -23.01 -17.64
CA PRO A 64 12.52 -22.26 -17.09
C PRO A 64 12.21 -20.77 -16.94
N GLY A 65 12.44 -20.22 -15.74
CA GLY A 65 12.21 -18.79 -15.45
C GLY A 65 10.77 -18.44 -15.05
N TYR A 66 9.83 -19.39 -15.10
CA TYR A 66 8.46 -19.14 -14.67
C TYR A 66 8.35 -18.76 -13.18
N SER A 67 9.11 -19.40 -12.30
CA SER A 67 9.19 -19.04 -10.87
C SER A 67 9.55 -17.58 -10.65
N PHE A 68 10.52 -17.07 -11.42
CA PHE A 68 10.93 -15.67 -11.35
C PHE A 68 9.84 -14.74 -11.92
N TYR A 69 9.24 -15.11 -13.05
CA TYR A 69 8.12 -14.37 -13.62
C TYR A 69 6.95 -14.26 -12.63
N PHE A 70 6.55 -15.38 -12.02
CA PHE A 70 5.46 -15.46 -11.04
C PHE A 70 5.72 -14.54 -9.85
N LEU A 71 6.92 -14.62 -9.25
CA LEU A 71 7.27 -13.77 -8.12
C LEU A 71 7.32 -12.28 -8.50
N SER A 72 7.87 -11.96 -9.67
CA SER A 72 7.94 -10.58 -10.18
C SER A 72 6.55 -10.01 -10.49
N TYR A 73 5.67 -10.85 -11.03
CA TYR A 73 4.27 -10.50 -11.28
C TYR A 73 3.56 -10.19 -9.97
N LEU A 74 3.67 -11.07 -8.97
CA LEU A 74 3.06 -10.86 -7.66
C LEU A 74 3.58 -9.61 -6.95
N ASP A 75 4.89 -9.36 -6.98
CA ASP A 75 5.48 -8.14 -6.42
C ASP A 75 4.91 -6.88 -7.09
N ARG A 76 4.81 -6.88 -8.43
CA ARG A 76 4.20 -5.76 -9.16
C ARG A 76 2.74 -5.56 -8.77
N HIS A 77 1.96 -6.63 -8.69
CA HIS A 77 0.56 -6.54 -8.28
C HIS A 77 0.42 -6.03 -6.85
N ARG A 78 1.25 -6.50 -5.92
CA ARG A 78 1.27 -5.99 -4.54
C ARG A 78 1.63 -4.52 -4.49
N ARG A 79 2.60 -4.07 -5.28
CA ARG A 79 2.95 -2.64 -5.39
C ARG A 79 1.81 -1.83 -5.97
N LEU A 80 1.11 -2.34 -6.97
CA LEU A 80 -0.06 -1.67 -7.55
C LEU A 80 -1.21 -1.57 -6.54
N LEU A 81 -1.47 -2.64 -5.78
CA LEU A 81 -2.49 -2.63 -4.72
C LEU A 81 -2.09 -1.68 -3.58
N ALA A 82 -0.82 -1.65 -3.18
CA ALA A 82 -0.31 -0.73 -2.17
C ALA A 82 -0.26 0.73 -2.65
N ALA A 83 -0.06 0.95 -3.96
CA ALA A 83 -0.06 2.26 -4.59
C ALA A 83 -1.47 2.75 -4.93
N LYS A 84 -2.49 1.87 -4.90
CA LYS A 84 -3.88 2.28 -5.05
C LYS A 84 -4.20 3.21 -3.88
N PRO A 85 -4.51 4.49 -4.13
CA PRO A 85 -4.81 5.41 -3.05
C PRO A 85 -6.06 4.89 -2.34
N VAL A 86 -5.93 4.62 -1.04
CA VAL A 86 -7.09 4.36 -0.18
C VAL A 86 -7.97 5.60 -0.26
N LEU A 87 -9.15 5.44 -0.85
CA LEU A 87 -10.11 6.53 -0.94
C LEU A 87 -10.57 6.82 0.49
N ILE A 88 -10.51 8.07 0.93
CA ILE A 88 -11.08 8.45 2.23
C ILE A 88 -12.56 8.03 2.33
N GLN A 89 -13.26 7.93 1.20
CA GLN A 89 -14.61 7.38 1.09
C GLN A 89 -14.73 5.95 1.62
N GLU A 90 -13.74 5.08 1.40
CA GLU A 90 -13.74 3.71 1.96
C GLU A 90 -13.51 3.71 3.47
N SER A 91 -12.80 4.71 4.01
CA SER A 91 -12.54 4.83 5.45
C SER A 91 -13.71 5.41 6.26
N VAL A 92 -14.63 6.11 5.61
CA VAL A 92 -15.78 6.76 6.27
C VAL A 92 -17.13 6.23 5.77
N ALA A 93 -17.12 5.15 4.99
CA ALA A 93 -18.29 4.57 4.31
C ALA A 93 -19.45 4.20 5.25
N GLU A 94 -19.16 3.91 6.51
CA GLU A 94 -20.14 3.54 7.54
C GLU A 94 -21.05 4.71 7.98
N ASP A 95 -20.67 5.96 7.68
CA ASP A 95 -21.44 7.15 8.03
C ASP A 95 -21.74 7.99 6.77
N PRO A 96 -22.98 7.95 6.25
CA PRO A 96 -23.38 8.68 5.05
C PRO A 96 -23.10 10.18 5.10
N TRP A 97 -23.18 10.81 6.28
CA TRP A 97 -22.91 12.23 6.43
C TRP A 97 -21.42 12.53 6.30
N ARG A 98 -20.55 11.70 6.89
CA ARG A 98 -19.08 11.82 6.73
C ARG A 98 -18.65 11.62 5.29
N VAL A 99 -19.28 10.68 4.58
CA VAL A 99 -19.03 10.46 3.14
C VAL A 99 -19.34 11.73 2.36
N LEU A 100 -20.49 12.39 2.61
CA LEU A 100 -20.88 13.62 1.93
C LEU A 100 -19.86 14.75 2.18
N VAL A 101 -19.42 14.95 3.42
CA VAL A 101 -18.42 15.97 3.76
C VAL A 101 -17.08 15.67 3.07
N ALA A 102 -16.63 14.41 3.09
CA ALA A 102 -15.41 14.00 2.40
C ALA A 102 -15.48 14.23 0.88
N VAL A 103 -16.62 13.90 0.24
CA VAL A 103 -16.86 14.13 -1.19
C VAL A 103 -16.86 15.63 -1.51
N MET A 104 -17.50 16.46 -0.70
CA MET A 104 -17.53 17.91 -0.89
C MET A 104 -16.13 18.55 -0.84
N LEU A 105 -15.28 18.13 0.11
CA LEU A 105 -13.90 18.62 0.22
C LEU A 105 -13.03 18.17 -0.97
N LEU A 106 -13.20 16.92 -1.41
CA LEU A 106 -12.50 16.37 -2.57
C LEU A 106 -12.91 17.02 -3.90
N ASN A 107 -14.16 17.51 -4.01
CA ASN A 107 -14.63 18.24 -5.20
C ASN A 107 -13.97 19.62 -5.36
N LYS A 108 -13.36 20.17 -4.31
CA LYS A 108 -12.80 21.53 -4.30
C LYS A 108 -11.30 21.59 -4.04
N THR A 109 -10.70 20.52 -3.51
CA THR A 109 -9.26 20.49 -3.16
C THR A 109 -8.62 19.14 -3.46
N ALA A 110 -7.33 19.12 -3.82
CA ALA A 110 -6.58 17.88 -4.01
C ALA A 110 -6.58 17.05 -2.71
N GLY A 111 -6.76 15.73 -2.81
CA GLY A 111 -6.92 14.82 -1.66
C GLY A 111 -5.88 14.98 -0.53
N ARG A 112 -4.63 15.35 -0.88
CA ARG A 112 -3.56 15.64 0.09
C ARG A 112 -3.89 16.77 1.09
N HIS A 113 -4.72 17.73 0.71
CA HIS A 113 -5.16 18.82 1.57
C HIS A 113 -6.57 18.59 2.13
N ALA A 114 -7.43 17.89 1.38
CA ALA A 114 -8.78 17.55 1.81
C ALA A 114 -8.80 16.64 3.05
N ILE A 115 -7.88 15.67 3.13
CA ILE A 115 -7.86 14.67 4.22
C ILE A 115 -7.59 15.30 5.60
N PRO A 116 -6.56 16.14 5.81
CA PRO A 116 -6.35 16.80 7.10
C PRO A 116 -7.52 17.71 7.50
N VAL A 117 -8.04 18.49 6.56
CA VAL A 117 -9.17 19.41 6.79
C VAL A 117 -10.43 18.62 7.19
N PHE A 118 -10.68 17.48 6.53
CA PHE A 118 -11.77 16.59 6.88
C PHE A 118 -11.68 16.16 8.35
N TRP A 119 -10.52 15.69 8.82
CA TRP A 119 -10.36 15.27 10.21
C TRP A 119 -10.54 16.41 11.21
N SER A 120 -10.06 17.62 10.89
CA SER A 120 -10.30 18.81 11.73
C SER A 120 -11.78 19.18 11.83
N ILE A 121 -12.54 19.04 10.74
CA ILE A 121 -14.00 19.25 10.76
C ILE A 121 -14.68 18.17 11.59
N MET A 122 -14.32 16.90 11.42
CA MET A 122 -14.93 15.78 12.18
C MET A 122 -14.61 15.84 13.67
N GLU A 123 -13.46 16.36 14.07
CA GLU A 123 -13.10 16.57 15.47
C GLU A 123 -13.96 17.66 16.13
N ARG A 124 -14.27 18.72 15.38
CA ARG A 124 -14.98 19.90 15.89
C ARG A 124 -16.51 19.77 15.79
N TRP A 125 -16.98 19.14 14.72
CA TRP A 125 -18.39 18.88 14.44
C TRP A 125 -18.54 17.44 13.98
N PRO A 126 -18.77 16.48 14.89
CA PRO A 126 -18.78 15.05 14.57
C PRO A 126 -20.10 14.54 13.96
N SER A 127 -21.15 15.37 13.92
CA SER A 127 -22.47 15.04 13.38
C SER A 127 -23.08 16.18 12.56
N ALA A 128 -24.11 15.85 11.77
CA ALA A 128 -24.83 16.82 10.95
C ALA A 128 -25.46 17.94 11.77
N GLU A 129 -26.00 17.61 12.94
CA GLU A 129 -26.65 18.54 13.86
C GLU A 129 -25.62 19.51 14.45
N ALA A 130 -24.48 18.99 14.91
CA ALA A 130 -23.40 19.80 15.45
C ALA A 130 -22.84 20.77 14.39
N MET A 131 -22.76 20.34 13.13
CA MET A 131 -22.31 21.18 12.02
C MET A 131 -23.37 22.20 11.59
N ALA A 132 -24.65 21.87 11.71
CA ALA A 132 -25.75 22.79 11.39
C ALA A 132 -25.85 23.96 12.39
N ASP A 133 -25.50 23.70 13.65
CA ASP A 133 -25.44 24.72 14.71
C ASP A 133 -24.12 25.51 14.71
N ALA A 134 -23.17 25.17 13.83
CA ALA A 134 -21.88 25.82 13.76
C ALA A 134 -21.97 27.23 13.14
N ASP A 135 -21.11 28.14 13.59
CA ASP A 135 -20.94 29.44 12.94
C ASP A 135 -20.29 29.25 11.56
N VAL A 136 -20.95 29.82 10.54
CA VAL A 136 -20.48 29.80 9.15
C VAL A 136 -19.11 30.47 9.04
N ALA A 137 -18.81 31.48 9.87
CA ALA A 137 -17.50 32.13 9.88
C ALA A 137 -16.39 31.15 10.32
N GLU A 138 -16.62 30.36 11.37
CA GLU A 138 -15.66 29.35 11.84
C GLU A 138 -15.45 28.22 10.81
N LEU A 139 -16.52 27.81 10.11
CA LEU A 139 -16.43 26.82 9.03
C LEU A 139 -15.58 27.31 7.86
N VAL A 140 -15.71 28.58 7.49
CA VAL A 140 -14.92 29.19 6.41
C VAL A 140 -13.45 29.34 6.81
N GLU A 141 -13.14 29.62 8.07
CA GLU A 141 -11.74 29.64 8.56
C GLU A 141 -11.10 28.24 8.59
N CYS A 142 -11.87 27.20 8.92
CA CYS A 142 -11.41 25.82 8.94
C CYS A 142 -11.14 25.25 7.54
N ILE A 143 -11.84 25.74 6.51
CA ILE A 143 -11.66 25.30 5.12
C ILE A 143 -10.69 26.26 4.43
N PRO A 144 -9.41 25.90 4.22
CA PRO A 144 -8.48 26.78 3.54
C PRO A 144 -9.02 27.15 2.15
N PRO A 145 -8.81 28.39 1.68
CA PRO A 145 -9.36 28.87 0.43
C PRO A 145 -8.95 27.93 -0.71
N ALA A 146 -9.96 27.37 -1.38
CA ALA A 146 -9.79 26.51 -2.53
C ALA A 146 -9.27 27.34 -3.71
N GLY A 147 -7.95 27.52 -3.78
CA GLY A 147 -7.27 28.05 -4.96
C GLY A 147 -6.37 29.25 -4.69
N THR A 148 -5.08 28.95 -4.48
CA THR A 148 -3.99 29.67 -5.16
C THR A 148 -2.82 28.70 -5.28
N ALA A 149 -2.92 27.77 -6.24
CA ALA A 149 -1.73 27.21 -6.85
C ALA A 149 -1.31 28.22 -7.93
N GLY A 150 -0.44 29.15 -7.55
CA GLY A 150 0.37 29.96 -8.47
C GLY A 150 1.63 29.21 -8.85
#